data_AF-A0A5C7QQP1-F1
#
_entry.id   AF-A0A5C7QQP1-F1
#
_cell.length_a   1.000
_cell.length_b   1.000
_cell.length_c   1.000
_cell.angle_alpha   90.00
_cell.angle_beta   90.00
_cell.angle_gamma   90.00
#
_symmetry.space_group_name_H-M   'P 1'
#
loop_
_entity.id
_entity.type
_entity.pdbx_description
1 polymer ?
#
loop_
_entity_poly.entity_id
_entity_poly.type
_entity_poly.pdbx_seq_one_letter_code
_entity_poly.pdbx_strand_id
1 'polypeptide(L)'
;MRYHSDAPARGQSSRGVIGAIRRDIAAFARSRHRDDLAELFVGPARKGPAAARAMAAAIEQLRNATVPVPLIGDGVGLWLEPRVAVVLRNAGIKTLADLTLRVPRRRRWWAGINGLGVAGARRIEAFFAAHADLTDRARALLVTLVPSDVLPWEKLVVPQEVDGSKGQHRAPRASCVLRANNDYEAVQAWLSLHEAPATQRAYRKEAERLILWAIVERGVALSSLATEDAVAYRAFLRQPS
;
A
#
# COMPACT_ATOMS: atom_id res chain seq x y z
N MET A 1 27.96 -27.90 21.71
CA MET A 1 28.67 -28.86 20.83
C MET A 1 27.82 -30.13 20.74
N ARG A 2 27.02 -30.28 19.67
CA ARG A 2 26.29 -31.52 19.37
C ARG A 2 26.70 -31.94 17.96
N TYR A 3 27.50 -32.99 17.87
CA TYR A 3 27.82 -33.64 16.60
C TYR A 3 26.59 -34.48 16.21
N HIS A 4 25.88 -34.08 15.15
CA HIS A 4 24.99 -35.02 14.45
C HIS A 4 25.88 -35.94 13.61
N SER A 5 26.12 -37.15 14.12
CA SER A 5 26.68 -38.26 13.35
C SER A 5 25.57 -38.92 12.54
N ASP A 6 25.21 -38.32 11.40
CA ASP A 6 24.42 -39.01 10.39
C ASP A 6 25.35 -39.90 9.57
N ALA A 7 25.31 -41.20 9.83
CA ALA A 7 25.93 -42.18 8.97
C ALA A 7 25.23 -42.14 7.59
N PRO A 8 25.95 -42.04 6.47
CA PRO A 8 25.32 -41.92 5.16
C PRO A 8 24.52 -43.19 4.84
N ALA A 9 23.28 -43.01 4.37
CA ALA A 9 22.42 -44.09 3.91
C ALA A 9 23.12 -44.94 2.83
N ARG A 10 23.12 -46.27 3.01
CA ARG A 10 23.71 -47.25 2.10
C ARG A 10 23.27 -46.98 0.65
N GLY A 11 24.19 -46.51 -0.19
CA GLY A 11 23.98 -46.26 -1.62
C GLY A 11 24.30 -44.84 -2.11
N GLN A 12 24.51 -43.87 -1.22
CA GLN A 12 24.91 -42.52 -1.64
C GLN A 12 26.42 -42.44 -1.88
N SER A 13 26.82 -42.18 -3.13
CA SER A 13 28.20 -41.81 -3.47
C SER A 13 28.62 -40.57 -2.66
N SER A 14 29.83 -40.56 -2.09
CA SER A 14 30.40 -39.41 -1.38
C SER A 14 30.37 -38.13 -2.24
N ARG A 15 30.43 -38.27 -3.57
CA ARG A 15 30.30 -37.14 -4.51
C ARG A 15 28.89 -36.55 -4.51
N GLY A 16 27.86 -37.38 -4.35
CA GLY A 16 26.47 -36.97 -4.25
C GLY A 16 26.20 -36.17 -2.98
N VAL A 17 26.73 -36.62 -1.85
CA VAL A 17 26.62 -35.93 -0.55
C VAL A 17 27.30 -34.56 -0.61
N ILE A 18 28.53 -34.48 -1.12
CA ILE A 18 29.25 -33.21 -1.28
C ILE A 18 28.50 -32.27 -2.23
N GLY A 19 27.92 -32.80 -3.31
CA GLY A 19 27.11 -32.02 -4.24
C GLY A 19 25.85 -31.44 -3.60
N ALA A 20 25.20 -32.18 -2.71
CA ALA A 20 24.05 -31.70 -1.95
C ALA A 20 24.43 -30.56 -1.00
N ILE A 21 25.47 -30.76 -0.18
CA ILE A 21 25.97 -29.75 0.77
C ILE A 21 26.32 -28.44 0.04
N ARG A 22 26.98 -28.52 -1.12
CA ARG A 22 27.31 -27.32 -1.91
C ARG A 22 26.06 -26.57 -2.37
N ARG A 23 25.01 -27.28 -2.78
CA ARG A 23 23.73 -26.65 -3.17
C ARG A 23 23.06 -25.99 -1.97
N ASP A 24 23.08 -26.62 -0.81
CA ASP A 24 22.48 -26.08 0.41
C ASP A 24 23.20 -24.80 0.86
N ILE A 25 24.54 -24.79 0.83
CA ILE A 25 25.32 -23.58 1.13
C ILE A 25 25.05 -22.49 0.09
N ALA A 26 24.95 -22.83 -1.19
CA ALA A 26 24.57 -21.85 -2.22
C ALA A 26 23.17 -21.28 -1.99
N ALA A 27 22.19 -22.11 -1.58
CA ALA A 27 20.84 -21.65 -1.26
C ALA A 27 20.84 -20.72 -0.04
N PHE A 28 21.60 -21.06 1.00
CA PHE A 28 21.79 -20.21 2.17
C PHE A 28 22.48 -18.88 1.84
N ALA A 29 23.49 -18.89 0.97
CA ALA A 29 24.14 -17.66 0.51
C ALA A 29 23.14 -16.72 -0.19
N ARG A 30 22.28 -17.27 -1.07
CA ARG A 30 21.23 -16.50 -1.74
C ARG A 30 20.16 -15.96 -0.78
N SER A 31 19.78 -16.71 0.27
CA SER A 31 18.84 -16.20 1.27
C SER A 31 19.41 -15.05 2.11
N ARG A 32 20.73 -14.81 2.03
CA ARG A 32 21.42 -13.67 2.62
C ARG A 32 21.80 -12.59 1.59
N HIS A 33 21.27 -12.65 0.37
CA HIS A 33 21.63 -11.81 -0.78
C HIS A 33 23.13 -11.76 -1.09
N ARG A 34 23.84 -12.88 -0.89
CA ARG A 34 25.26 -13.04 -1.23
C ARG A 34 25.43 -13.95 -2.43
N ASP A 35 24.94 -13.49 -3.59
CA ASP A 35 25.09 -14.22 -4.86
C ASP A 35 26.57 -14.40 -5.24
N ASP A 36 27.41 -13.43 -4.88
CA ASP A 36 28.87 -13.48 -5.00
C ASP A 36 29.47 -14.73 -4.32
N LEU A 37 28.97 -15.06 -3.12
CA LEU A 37 29.39 -16.25 -2.38
C LEU A 37 28.72 -17.51 -2.93
N ALA A 38 27.46 -17.43 -3.34
CA ALA A 38 26.71 -18.57 -3.89
C ALA A 38 27.38 -19.15 -5.15
N GLU A 39 27.90 -18.31 -6.04
CA GLU A 39 28.59 -18.73 -7.28
C GLU A 39 29.80 -19.63 -7.01
N LEU A 40 30.48 -19.47 -5.88
CA LEU A 40 31.62 -20.30 -5.48
C LEU A 40 31.23 -21.78 -5.27
N PHE A 41 29.97 -22.04 -4.91
CA PHE A 41 29.46 -23.37 -4.60
C PHE A 41 28.74 -24.04 -5.79
N VAL A 42 28.28 -23.28 -6.79
CA VAL A 42 27.46 -23.77 -7.91
C VAL A 42 28.30 -24.22 -9.12
N GLY A 43 29.56 -23.80 -9.21
CA GLY A 43 30.48 -24.18 -10.30
C GLY A 43 31.24 -25.51 -10.11
N PRO A 44 32.08 -25.90 -11.09
CA PRO A 44 32.95 -27.07 -10.99
C PRO A 44 33.92 -26.95 -9.81
N ALA A 45 34.24 -28.07 -9.19
CA ALA A 45 35.14 -28.11 -8.03
C ALA A 45 36.54 -27.61 -8.42
N ARG A 46 36.86 -26.38 -8.00
CA ARG A 46 38.21 -25.81 -8.13
C ARG A 46 39.15 -26.56 -7.19
N LYS A 47 40.32 -26.94 -7.70
CA LYS A 47 41.33 -27.69 -6.95
C LYS A 47 42.46 -26.75 -6.49
N GLY A 48 43.06 -27.07 -5.35
CA GLY A 48 44.25 -26.39 -4.83
C GLY A 48 44.02 -25.55 -3.57
N PRO A 49 45.11 -25.16 -2.90
CA PRO A 49 45.07 -24.51 -1.57
C PRO A 49 44.45 -23.12 -1.59
N ALA A 50 44.52 -22.39 -2.71
CA ALA A 50 43.85 -21.11 -2.87
C ALA A 50 42.32 -21.25 -2.92
N ALA A 51 41.82 -22.26 -3.65
CA ALA A 51 40.38 -22.55 -3.73
C ALA A 51 39.82 -23.01 -2.38
N ALA A 52 40.57 -23.82 -1.63
CA ALA A 52 40.19 -24.25 -0.28
C ALA A 52 40.11 -23.04 0.69
N ARG A 53 41.10 -22.14 0.66
CA ARG A 53 41.08 -20.90 1.45
C ARG A 53 39.91 -19.98 1.09
N ALA A 54 39.62 -19.80 -0.20
CA ALA A 54 38.49 -19.00 -0.64
C ALA A 54 37.15 -19.59 -0.16
N MET A 55 37.00 -20.92 -0.22
CA MET A 55 35.80 -21.61 0.27
C MET A 55 35.63 -21.46 1.80
N ALA A 56 36.72 -21.64 2.56
CA ALA A 56 36.70 -21.46 4.01
C ALA A 56 36.35 -20.02 4.39
N ALA A 57 36.94 -19.02 3.72
CA ALA A 57 36.61 -17.62 3.93
C ALA A 57 35.14 -17.30 3.59
N ALA A 58 34.61 -17.87 2.52
CA ALA A 58 33.20 -17.72 2.15
C ALA A 58 32.26 -18.32 3.22
N ILE A 59 32.60 -19.49 3.77
CA ILE A 59 31.83 -20.12 4.85
C ILE A 59 31.83 -19.25 6.11
N GLU A 60 32.98 -18.68 6.50
CA GLU A 60 33.05 -17.78 7.66
C GLU A 60 32.27 -16.47 7.42
N GLN A 61 32.31 -15.91 6.22
CA GLN A 61 31.47 -14.76 5.86
C GLN A 61 29.98 -15.09 5.96
N LEU A 62 29.55 -16.27 5.47
CA LEU A 62 28.17 -16.71 5.56
C LEU A 62 27.73 -16.97 6.99
N ARG A 63 28.61 -17.52 7.84
CA ARG A 63 28.34 -17.75 9.26
C ARG A 63 28.02 -16.46 10.01
N ASN A 64 28.69 -15.37 9.64
CA ASN A 64 28.51 -14.05 10.25
C ASN A 64 27.54 -13.14 9.46
N ALA A 65 27.01 -13.60 8.33
CA ALA A 65 26.06 -12.82 7.56
C ALA A 65 24.79 -12.58 8.40
N THR A 66 24.28 -11.36 8.38
CA THR A 66 23.00 -11.03 8.99
C THR A 66 21.86 -11.47 8.07
N VAL A 67 20.68 -11.71 8.64
CA VAL A 67 19.47 -11.86 7.83
C VAL A 67 19.14 -10.49 7.26
N PRO A 68 19.09 -10.34 5.92
CA PRO A 68 18.77 -9.07 5.32
C PRO A 68 17.34 -8.66 5.70
N VAL A 69 17.12 -7.36 5.87
CA VAL A 69 15.80 -6.79 6.18
C VAL A 69 15.32 -6.05 4.93
N PRO A 70 14.09 -6.30 4.44
CA PRO A 70 13.62 -5.65 3.23
C PRO A 70 13.39 -4.16 3.46
N LEU A 71 13.81 -3.37 2.47
CA LEU A 71 13.58 -1.93 2.42
C LEU A 71 12.59 -1.60 1.31
N ILE A 72 11.86 -0.50 1.48
CA ILE A 72 10.79 -0.08 0.55
C ILE A 72 11.35 0.18 -0.87
N GLY A 73 12.57 0.71 -0.96
CA GLY A 73 13.25 0.96 -2.22
C GLY A 73 13.83 -0.29 -2.90
N ASP A 74 13.80 -1.45 -2.24
CA ASP A 74 14.38 -2.67 -2.80
C ASP A 74 13.62 -3.13 -4.04
N GLY A 75 14.39 -3.62 -5.01
CA GLY A 75 13.82 -4.25 -6.20
C GLY A 75 13.04 -5.52 -5.84
N VAL A 76 11.89 -5.73 -6.47
CA VAL A 76 11.06 -6.93 -6.26
C VAL A 76 11.81 -8.24 -6.53
N GLY A 77 12.83 -8.22 -7.39
CA GLY A 77 13.64 -9.38 -7.74
C GLY A 77 14.65 -9.81 -6.67
N LEU A 78 14.92 -8.96 -5.68
CA LEU A 78 15.77 -9.33 -4.53
C LEU A 78 15.01 -10.27 -3.58
N TRP A 79 13.70 -10.06 -3.44
CA TRP A 79 12.89 -10.67 -2.38
C TRP A 79 11.88 -11.70 -2.88
N LEU A 80 11.43 -11.58 -4.14
CA LEU A 80 10.41 -12.44 -4.72
C LEU A 80 11.01 -13.43 -5.72
N GLU A 81 10.31 -14.54 -5.93
CA GLU A 81 10.69 -15.58 -6.89
C GLU A 81 10.95 -14.98 -8.28
N PRO A 82 12.02 -15.38 -9.01
CA PRO A 82 12.43 -14.75 -10.27
C PRO A 82 11.30 -14.63 -11.30
N ARG A 83 10.46 -15.66 -11.41
CA ARG A 83 9.29 -15.67 -12.30
C ARG A 83 8.28 -14.58 -11.94
N VAL A 84 7.96 -14.44 -10.66
CA VAL A 84 7.04 -13.42 -10.14
C VAL A 84 7.64 -12.03 -10.33
N ALA A 85 8.93 -11.86 -10.04
CA ALA A 85 9.62 -10.59 -10.20
C ALA A 85 9.68 -10.11 -11.67
N VAL A 86 9.80 -11.01 -12.65
CA VAL A 86 9.71 -10.66 -14.09
C VAL A 86 8.31 -10.17 -14.43
N VAL A 87 7.28 -10.89 -14.01
CA VAL A 87 5.88 -10.52 -14.25
C VAL A 87 5.55 -9.15 -13.65
N LEU A 88 5.98 -8.90 -12.40
CA LEU A 88 5.78 -7.62 -11.72
C LEU A 88 6.49 -6.47 -12.45
N ARG A 89 7.74 -6.67 -12.87
CA ARG A 89 8.50 -5.66 -13.63
C ARG A 89 7.84 -5.34 -14.97
N ASN A 90 7.32 -6.34 -15.68
CA ASN A 90 6.58 -6.14 -16.94
C ASN A 90 5.28 -5.35 -16.72
N ALA A 91 4.67 -5.45 -15.53
CA ALA A 91 3.51 -4.65 -15.12
C ALA A 91 3.88 -3.28 -14.52
N GLY A 92 5.14 -2.85 -14.65
CA GLY A 92 5.66 -1.58 -14.17
C GLY A 92 5.97 -1.53 -12.67
N ILE A 93 5.89 -2.65 -11.95
CA ILE A 93 6.16 -2.75 -10.51
C ILE A 93 7.62 -3.17 -10.34
N LYS A 94 8.50 -2.22 -9.99
CA LYS A 94 9.94 -2.47 -9.91
C LYS A 94 10.41 -2.64 -8.47
N THR A 95 9.77 -1.97 -7.52
CA THR A 95 10.17 -1.92 -6.11
C THR A 95 9.10 -2.47 -5.17
N LEU A 96 9.49 -2.79 -3.93
CA LEU A 96 8.54 -3.14 -2.87
C LEU A 96 7.59 -1.97 -2.55
N ALA A 97 8.02 -0.72 -2.75
CA ALA A 97 7.17 0.48 -2.68
C ALA A 97 6.01 0.40 -3.69
N ASP A 98 6.31 0.19 -4.97
CA ASP A 98 5.31 0.13 -6.03
C ASP A 98 4.25 -0.94 -5.75
N LEU A 99 4.68 -2.04 -5.13
CA LEU A 99 3.85 -3.17 -4.79
C LEU A 99 2.95 -2.88 -3.56
N THR A 100 3.50 -2.27 -2.50
CA THR A 100 2.73 -1.85 -1.31
C THR A 100 1.65 -0.81 -1.62
N LEU A 101 1.81 0.00 -2.68
CA LEU A 101 0.78 0.92 -3.14
C LEU A 101 -0.47 0.23 -3.73
N ARG A 102 -0.29 -0.98 -4.29
CA ARG A 102 -1.32 -1.72 -5.05
C ARG A 102 -1.97 -2.86 -4.25
N VAL A 103 -1.19 -3.63 -3.49
CA VAL A 103 -1.65 -4.83 -2.76
C VAL A 103 -2.80 -4.55 -1.77
N PRO A 104 -2.75 -3.50 -0.92
CA PRO A 104 -3.77 -3.28 0.11
C PRO A 104 -5.07 -2.66 -0.43
N ARG A 105 -5.03 -2.02 -1.60
CA ARG A 105 -6.11 -1.12 -2.06
C ARG A 105 -7.20 -1.78 -2.89
N ARG A 106 -7.00 -3.01 -3.40
CA ARG A 106 -7.98 -3.68 -4.27
C ARG A 106 -8.14 -5.16 -3.92
N ARG A 107 -9.39 -5.60 -3.73
CA ARG A 107 -9.72 -7.03 -3.75
C ARG A 107 -9.28 -7.58 -5.11
N ARG A 108 -8.41 -8.60 -5.12
CA ARG A 108 -7.80 -9.18 -6.34
C ARG A 108 -6.90 -8.20 -7.13
N TRP A 109 -6.03 -7.45 -6.45
CA TRP A 109 -5.06 -6.53 -7.07
C TRP A 109 -4.20 -7.17 -8.20
N TRP A 110 -4.01 -8.49 -8.17
CA TRP A 110 -3.27 -9.26 -9.18
C TRP A 110 -4.05 -9.54 -10.47
N ALA A 111 -5.38 -9.33 -10.51
CA ALA A 111 -6.22 -9.74 -11.64
C ALA A 111 -5.87 -9.03 -12.96
N GLY A 112 -5.29 -7.82 -12.90
CA GLY A 112 -4.83 -7.08 -14.08
C GLY A 112 -3.39 -7.36 -14.50
N ILE A 113 -2.69 -8.27 -13.81
CA ILE A 113 -1.28 -8.56 -14.07
C ILE A 113 -1.16 -9.88 -14.83
N ASN A 114 -0.88 -9.79 -16.13
CA ASN A 114 -0.68 -10.97 -16.98
C ASN A 114 0.45 -11.85 -16.46
N GLY A 115 0.13 -13.10 -16.10
CA GLY A 115 1.09 -14.06 -15.56
C GLY A 115 1.15 -14.14 -14.03
N LEU A 116 0.39 -13.31 -13.29
CA LEU A 116 0.29 -13.39 -11.83
C LEU A 116 -1.03 -14.04 -11.39
N GLY A 117 -0.99 -15.33 -11.09
CA GLY A 117 -2.14 -16.07 -10.57
C GLY A 117 -2.35 -15.91 -9.06
N VAL A 118 -3.47 -16.45 -8.56
CA VAL A 118 -3.86 -16.41 -7.13
C VAL A 118 -2.76 -16.96 -6.22
N ALA A 119 -2.08 -18.03 -6.62
CA ALA A 119 -1.00 -18.62 -5.84
C ALA A 119 0.21 -17.68 -5.69
N GLY A 120 0.56 -16.96 -6.77
CA GLY A 120 1.63 -15.96 -6.74
C GLY A 120 1.25 -14.77 -5.86
N ALA A 121 0.01 -14.29 -5.97
CA ALA A 121 -0.51 -13.23 -5.13
C ALA A 121 -0.50 -13.58 -3.64
N ARG A 122 -0.97 -14.79 -3.27
CA ARG A 122 -0.92 -15.28 -1.88
C ARG A 122 0.49 -15.36 -1.31
N ARG A 123 1.48 -15.74 -2.13
CA ARG A 123 2.89 -15.74 -1.71
C ARG A 123 3.39 -14.34 -1.42
N ILE A 124 3.02 -13.37 -2.24
CA ILE A 124 3.36 -11.96 -2.02
C ILE A 124 2.69 -11.44 -0.75
N GLU A 125 1.41 -11.74 -0.55
CA GLU A 125 0.67 -11.37 0.66
C GLU A 125 1.31 -11.98 1.92
N ALA A 126 1.70 -13.26 1.87
CA ALA A 126 2.42 -13.91 2.97
C ALA A 126 3.78 -13.27 3.25
N PHE A 127 4.51 -12.85 2.21
CA PHE A 127 5.76 -12.10 2.37
C PHE A 127 5.55 -10.77 3.11
N PHE A 128 4.55 -9.98 2.74
CA PHE A 128 4.24 -8.73 3.45
C PHE A 128 3.70 -8.96 4.86
N ALA A 129 2.94 -10.04 5.09
CA ALA A 129 2.48 -10.41 6.43
C ALA A 129 3.65 -10.77 7.36
N ALA A 130 4.71 -11.38 6.82
CA ALA A 130 5.94 -11.68 7.56
C ALA A 130 6.82 -10.43 7.81
N HIS A 131 6.60 -9.34 7.08
CA HIS A 131 7.35 -8.08 7.17
C HIS A 131 6.37 -6.90 7.35
N ALA A 132 5.61 -6.94 8.44
CA ALA A 132 4.59 -5.93 8.74
C ALA A 132 5.18 -4.50 8.85
N ASP A 133 6.41 -4.41 9.36
CA ASP A 133 7.19 -3.18 9.48
C ASP A 133 7.43 -2.47 8.13
N LEU A 134 7.60 -3.24 7.06
CA LEU A 134 7.73 -2.69 5.71
C LEU A 134 6.41 -2.08 5.21
N THR A 135 5.28 -2.71 5.53
CA THR A 135 3.95 -2.21 5.18
C THR A 135 3.62 -0.93 5.96
N ASP A 136 3.98 -0.87 7.24
CA ASP A 136 3.77 0.30 8.09
C ASP A 136 4.61 1.49 7.64
N ARG A 137 5.89 1.27 7.31
CA ARG A 137 6.76 2.31 6.75
C ARG A 137 6.25 2.82 5.40
N ALA A 138 5.74 1.94 4.53
CA ALA A 138 5.17 2.35 3.25
C ALA A 138 3.87 3.16 3.42
N ARG A 139 3.04 2.78 4.40
CA ARG A 139 1.84 3.54 4.79
C ARG A 139 2.20 4.92 5.34
N ALA A 140 3.22 5.02 6.19
CA ALA A 140 3.68 6.30 6.72
C ALA A 140 4.13 7.26 5.60
N LEU A 141 4.89 6.76 4.63
CA LEU A 141 5.29 7.55 3.44
C LEU A 141 4.09 7.95 2.57
N LEU A 142 3.10 7.07 2.41
CA LEU A 142 1.87 7.37 1.68
C LEU A 142 1.06 8.50 2.33
N VAL A 143 0.94 8.51 3.65
CA VAL A 143 0.23 9.57 4.39
C VAL A 143 0.93 10.92 4.20
N THR A 144 2.25 10.95 4.03
CA THR A 144 2.99 12.19 3.74
C THR A 144 2.91 12.66 2.28
N LEU A 145 2.61 11.76 1.33
CA LEU A 145 2.59 12.05 -0.11
C LEU A 145 1.20 12.44 -0.66
N VAL A 146 0.13 12.24 0.10
CA VAL A 146 -1.18 12.79 -0.23
C VAL A 146 -1.23 14.19 0.40
N PRO A 147 -1.16 15.29 -0.37
CA PRO A 147 -1.52 16.59 0.17
C PRO A 147 -2.92 16.43 0.77
N SER A 148 -3.08 16.80 2.03
CA SER A 148 -4.41 16.88 2.64
C SER A 148 -5.15 18.04 1.99
N ASP A 149 -5.69 17.82 0.79
CA ASP A 149 -6.65 18.72 0.13
C ASP A 149 -7.97 18.83 0.91
N VAL A 150 -8.10 18.06 2.00
CA VAL A 150 -9.15 18.26 3.00
C VAL A 150 -8.79 19.49 3.82
N LEU A 151 -9.17 20.66 3.32
CA LEU A 151 -9.19 21.87 4.11
C LEU A 151 -10.22 21.70 5.23
N PRO A 152 -9.91 22.15 6.47
CA PRO A 152 -10.93 22.27 7.50
C PRO A 152 -12.12 23.04 6.93
N TRP A 153 -13.34 22.63 7.29
CA TRP A 153 -14.57 23.26 6.80
C TRP A 153 -14.51 24.77 6.82
N GLU A 154 -13.96 25.36 7.89
CA GLU A 154 -13.75 26.80 8.12
C GLU A 154 -12.90 27.51 7.06
N LYS A 155 -12.18 26.76 6.22
CA LYS A 155 -11.30 27.24 5.15
C LYS A 155 -11.67 26.70 3.76
N LEU A 156 -12.79 25.98 3.65
CA LEU A 156 -13.25 25.43 2.38
C LEU A 156 -13.64 26.57 1.43
N VAL A 157 -12.93 26.68 0.30
CA VAL A 157 -13.30 27.57 -0.80
C VAL A 157 -14.01 26.74 -1.86
N VAL A 158 -15.32 26.92 -1.96
CA VAL A 158 -16.15 26.23 -2.95
C VAL A 158 -16.11 27.02 -4.27
N PRO A 159 -15.88 26.37 -5.43
CA PRO A 159 -15.94 27.04 -6.73
C PRO A 159 -17.29 27.72 -6.96
N GLN A 160 -17.29 28.88 -7.63
CA GLN A 160 -18.47 29.73 -7.79
C GLN A 160 -19.63 29.02 -8.54
N GLU A 161 -19.31 28.02 -9.36
CA GLU A 161 -20.29 27.23 -10.11
C GLU A 161 -21.20 26.41 -9.18
N VAL A 162 -20.69 26.04 -8.00
CA VAL A 162 -21.34 25.13 -7.04
C VAL A 162 -21.43 25.72 -5.63
N ASP A 163 -21.12 27.02 -5.46
CA ASP A 163 -21.19 27.72 -4.16
C ASP A 163 -22.63 28.02 -3.70
N GLY A 164 -23.60 27.99 -4.62
CA GLY A 164 -25.00 28.26 -4.36
C GLY A 164 -25.41 29.72 -4.38
N SER A 165 -24.52 30.63 -4.80
CA SER A 165 -24.84 32.04 -5.03
C SER A 165 -25.93 32.23 -6.09
N LYS A 166 -25.98 31.31 -7.07
CA LYS A 166 -27.00 31.23 -8.13
C LYS A 166 -27.87 29.98 -8.03
N GLY A 167 -28.07 29.45 -6.82
CA GLY A 167 -28.84 28.22 -6.60
C GLY A 167 -30.27 28.29 -7.14
N GLN A 168 -30.76 27.20 -7.71
CA GLN A 168 -32.08 27.15 -8.38
C GLN A 168 -33.25 27.44 -7.43
N HIS A 169 -33.13 27.03 -6.16
CA HIS A 169 -34.17 27.18 -5.15
C HIS A 169 -33.85 28.29 -4.14
N ARG A 170 -32.94 29.22 -4.48
CA ARG A 170 -32.62 30.36 -3.62
C ARG A 170 -33.73 31.41 -3.71
N ALA A 171 -34.26 31.81 -2.56
CA ALA A 171 -35.29 32.84 -2.48
C ALA A 171 -34.75 34.20 -2.96
N PRO A 172 -35.61 35.10 -3.50
CA PRO A 172 -35.19 36.46 -3.85
C PRO A 172 -34.56 37.19 -2.66
N ARG A 173 -33.47 37.94 -2.90
CA ARG A 173 -32.65 38.54 -1.83
C ARG A 173 -33.45 39.37 -0.83
N ALA A 174 -34.47 40.08 -1.29
CA ALA A 174 -35.36 40.90 -0.47
C ALA A 174 -36.18 40.10 0.57
N SER A 175 -36.37 38.80 0.33
CA SER A 175 -37.09 37.89 1.23
C SER A 175 -36.19 37.10 2.18
N CYS A 176 -34.87 37.18 2.00
CA CYS A 176 -33.90 36.44 2.82
C CYS A 176 -33.67 37.14 4.17
N VAL A 177 -33.96 36.43 5.26
CA VAL A 177 -33.64 36.87 6.63
C VAL A 177 -32.13 36.82 6.89
N LEU A 178 -31.43 35.82 6.32
CA LEU A 178 -29.98 35.70 6.44
C LEU A 178 -29.25 36.63 5.48
N ARG A 179 -28.09 37.15 5.90
CA ARG A 179 -27.21 37.95 5.05
C ARG A 179 -26.34 37.13 4.10
N ALA A 180 -26.41 35.81 4.18
CA ALA A 180 -25.62 34.88 3.40
C ALA A 180 -25.89 34.96 1.89
N ASN A 181 -24.82 35.07 1.11
CA ASN A 181 -24.87 35.19 -0.35
C ASN A 181 -24.61 33.87 -1.07
N ASN A 182 -24.12 32.84 -0.37
CA ASN A 182 -23.92 31.49 -0.88
C ASN A 182 -24.34 30.44 0.17
N ASP A 183 -24.29 29.15 -0.16
CA ASP A 183 -24.82 28.09 0.70
C ASP A 183 -23.95 27.84 1.92
N TYR A 184 -22.64 28.00 1.74
CA TYR A 184 -21.67 27.86 2.80
C TYR A 184 -21.89 28.92 3.91
N GLU A 185 -22.02 30.19 3.53
CA GLU A 185 -22.35 31.29 4.45
C GLU A 185 -23.71 31.07 5.14
N ALA A 186 -24.69 30.49 4.43
CA ALA A 186 -26.02 30.23 4.98
C ALA A 186 -25.97 29.15 6.06
N VAL A 187 -25.23 28.06 5.82
CA VAL A 187 -24.99 27.01 6.81
C VAL A 187 -24.19 27.52 8.00
N GLN A 188 -23.15 28.35 7.77
CA GLN A 188 -22.40 28.96 8.88
C GLN A 188 -23.28 29.87 9.73
N ALA A 189 -24.09 30.72 9.11
CA ALA A 189 -25.02 31.59 9.83
C ALA A 189 -26.04 30.76 10.62
N TRP A 190 -26.57 29.69 10.05
CA TRP A 190 -27.47 28.76 10.75
C TRP A 190 -26.79 28.06 11.93
N LEU A 191 -25.58 27.54 11.76
CA LEU A 191 -24.80 26.90 12.84
C LEU A 191 -24.45 27.88 13.98
N SER A 192 -24.33 29.18 13.69
CA SER A 192 -24.07 30.19 14.71
C SER A 192 -25.25 30.41 15.67
N LEU A 193 -26.46 29.97 15.30
CA LEU A 193 -27.67 30.06 16.14
C LEU A 193 -27.69 29.03 17.28
N HIS A 194 -26.73 28.11 17.34
CA HIS A 194 -26.70 27.03 18.31
C HIS A 194 -25.57 27.23 19.32
N GLU A 195 -25.95 27.43 20.58
CA GLU A 195 -25.00 27.71 21.67
C GLU A 195 -24.25 26.46 22.16
N ALA A 196 -24.88 25.28 22.07
CA ALA A 196 -24.29 24.02 22.53
C ALA A 196 -23.20 23.53 21.57
N PRO A 197 -21.92 23.45 21.98
CA PRO A 197 -20.83 23.09 21.06
C PRO A 197 -20.94 21.67 20.50
N ALA A 198 -21.53 20.73 21.26
CA ALA A 198 -21.75 19.37 20.80
C ALA A 198 -22.78 19.30 19.67
N THR A 199 -23.90 20.02 19.80
CA THR A 199 -24.95 20.12 18.78
C THR A 199 -24.41 20.81 17.53
N GLN A 200 -23.68 21.90 17.70
CA GLN A 200 -23.07 22.62 16.58
C GLN A 200 -22.09 21.72 15.80
N ARG A 201 -21.23 20.94 16.49
CA ARG A 201 -20.33 19.99 15.82
C ARG A 201 -21.08 18.88 15.09
N ALA A 202 -22.13 18.33 15.70
CA ALA A 202 -22.94 17.28 15.06
C ALA A 202 -23.62 17.81 13.80
N TYR A 203 -24.27 18.97 13.87
CA TYR A 203 -24.94 19.58 12.73
C TYR A 203 -23.97 20.03 11.64
N ARG A 204 -22.80 20.55 12.04
CA ARG A 204 -21.73 20.86 11.11
C ARG A 204 -21.30 19.62 10.33
N LYS A 205 -21.05 18.51 11.00
CA LYS A 205 -20.67 17.24 10.36
C LYS A 205 -21.71 16.76 9.34
N GLU A 206 -23.00 16.89 9.66
CA GLU A 206 -24.07 16.48 8.73
C GLU A 206 -24.25 17.45 7.56
N ALA A 207 -24.13 18.76 7.81
CA ALA A 207 -24.21 19.78 6.75
C ALA A 207 -23.01 19.71 5.80
N GLU A 208 -21.80 19.51 6.33
CA GLU A 208 -20.57 19.23 5.58
C GLU A 208 -20.77 18.04 4.63
N ARG A 209 -21.27 16.92 5.17
CA ARG A 209 -21.51 15.71 4.37
C ARG A 209 -22.48 15.95 3.22
N LEU A 210 -23.57 16.66 3.49
CA LEU A 210 -24.58 16.94 2.47
C LEU A 210 -24.03 17.88 1.38
N ILE A 211 -23.30 18.93 1.75
CA ILE A 211 -22.69 19.86 0.79
C ILE A 211 -21.65 19.17 -0.08
N LEU A 212 -20.77 18.38 0.53
CA LEU A 212 -19.75 17.62 -0.21
C LEU A 212 -20.39 16.58 -1.13
N TRP A 213 -21.44 15.89 -0.67
CA TRP A 213 -22.18 14.97 -1.51
C TRP A 213 -22.84 15.68 -2.70
N ALA A 214 -23.49 16.82 -2.48
CA ALA A 214 -24.11 17.60 -3.55
C ALA A 214 -23.09 18.03 -4.63
N ILE A 215 -21.92 18.48 -4.19
CA ILE A 215 -20.86 18.91 -5.11
C ILE A 215 -20.23 17.72 -5.84
N VAL A 216 -19.86 16.66 -5.12
CA VAL A 216 -19.07 15.55 -5.68
C VAL A 216 -19.92 14.58 -6.50
N GLU A 217 -21.10 14.20 -5.99
CA GLU A 217 -21.96 13.18 -6.62
C GLU A 217 -22.96 13.79 -7.60
N ARG A 218 -23.39 15.04 -7.37
CA ARG A 218 -24.40 15.71 -8.22
C ARG A 218 -23.85 16.87 -9.04
N GLY A 219 -22.69 17.43 -8.70
CA GLY A 219 -22.14 18.58 -9.40
C GLY A 219 -22.97 19.85 -9.23
N VAL A 220 -23.78 19.94 -8.17
CA VAL A 220 -24.68 21.08 -7.91
C VAL A 220 -24.49 21.65 -6.51
N ALA A 221 -24.89 22.90 -6.34
CA ALA A 221 -24.95 23.55 -5.04
C ALA A 221 -26.07 22.95 -4.15
N LEU A 222 -25.95 23.12 -2.83
CA LEU A 222 -26.96 22.67 -1.86
C LEU A 222 -28.34 23.26 -2.15
N SER A 223 -28.39 24.55 -2.47
CA SER A 223 -29.60 25.30 -2.84
C SER A 223 -30.17 24.94 -4.21
N SER A 224 -29.55 24.02 -4.94
CA SER A 224 -30.05 23.49 -6.20
C SER A 224 -30.53 22.04 -6.10
N LEU A 225 -30.40 21.38 -4.94
CA LEU A 225 -30.91 20.03 -4.75
C LEU A 225 -32.44 19.99 -4.89
N ALA A 226 -32.92 19.00 -5.64
CA ALA A 226 -34.33 18.75 -5.84
C ALA A 226 -34.84 17.60 -4.94
N THR A 227 -36.14 17.29 -5.02
CA THR A 227 -36.74 16.25 -4.17
C THR A 227 -36.19 14.85 -4.51
N GLU A 228 -35.86 14.64 -5.77
CA GLU A 228 -35.24 13.43 -6.30
C GLU A 228 -33.85 13.20 -5.69
N ASP A 229 -33.11 14.27 -5.42
CA ASP A 229 -31.80 14.19 -4.78
C ASP A 229 -31.88 13.74 -3.32
N ALA A 230 -32.98 14.04 -2.63
CA ALA A 230 -33.18 13.57 -1.26
C ALA A 230 -33.28 12.03 -1.19
N VAL A 231 -33.87 11.38 -2.20
CA VAL A 231 -33.92 9.92 -2.30
C VAL A 231 -32.50 9.35 -2.48
N ALA A 232 -31.71 9.96 -3.37
CA ALA A 232 -30.35 9.53 -3.63
C ALA A 232 -29.43 9.76 -2.43
N TYR A 233 -29.57 10.88 -1.72
CA TYR A 233 -28.80 11.16 -0.51
C TYR A 233 -29.11 10.13 0.59
N ARG A 234 -30.38 9.75 0.76
CA ARG A 234 -30.76 8.69 1.70
C ARG A 234 -30.17 7.32 1.33
N ALA A 235 -30.06 7.02 0.03
CA ALA A 235 -29.40 5.80 -0.43
C ALA A 235 -27.91 5.83 -0.12
N PHE A 236 -27.24 6.96 -0.41
CA PHE A 236 -25.84 7.19 -0.06
C PHE A 236 -25.56 7.03 1.45
N LEU A 237 -26.43 7.55 2.32
CA LEU A 237 -26.28 7.38 3.76
C LEU A 237 -26.30 5.90 4.22
N ARG A 238 -26.92 5.00 3.45
CA ARG A 238 -26.93 3.55 3.76
C ARG A 238 -25.69 2.84 3.25
N GLN A 239 -25.11 3.31 2.15
CA GLN A 239 -23.91 2.75 1.51
C GLN A 239 -23.08 3.90 0.91
N PRO A 240 -22.16 4.49 1.70
CA PRO A 240 -21.28 5.54 1.21
C PRO A 240 -20.35 4.99 0.12
N SER A 241 -20.21 5.70 -0.99
CA SER A 241 -19.31 5.40 -2.12
C SER A 241 -17.83 5.52 -1.76
#